data_AF-A0AAE1G0J5-F1
#
_entry.id   AF-A0AAE1G0J5-F1
#
_cell.length_a   1.000
_cell.length_b   1.000
_cell.length_c   1.000
_cell.angle_alpha   90.00
_cell.angle_beta   90.00
_cell.angle_gamma   90.00
#
_symmetry.space_group_name_H-M   'P 1'
#
loop_
_entity.id
_entity.type
_entity.pdbx_description
1 polymer ?
#
loop_
_entity_poly.entity_id
_entity_poly.type
_entity_poly.pdbx_seq_one_letter_code
_entity_poly.pdbx_strand_id
1 'polypeptide(L)'
;MSRCLQGLTQNRNEHLHSRIWKMCHKHRSVFKRSVDFATATATCNYNVGYLESNLTHLLGIQYTHAMDKYLKHKDTCLDAPIKRKMRKARVRKELEYAAGAF
;
A
#
# COMPACT_ATOMS: atom_id res chain seq x y z
N MET A 1 4.23 -10.54 -18.67
CA MET A 1 4.67 -10.08 -17.34
C MET A 1 5.14 -8.63 -17.44
N SER A 2 4.31 -7.66 -17.03
CA SER A 2 4.77 -6.27 -16.90
C SER A 2 5.71 -6.20 -15.70
N ARG A 3 6.98 -5.84 -15.94
CA ARG A 3 7.94 -5.62 -14.85
C ARG A 3 7.42 -4.44 -14.00
N CYS A 4 7.47 -4.56 -12.67
CA CYS A 4 7.20 -3.45 -11.77
C CYS A 4 8.05 -2.25 -12.21
N LEU A 5 7.41 -1.11 -12.51
CA LEU A 5 8.11 0.11 -12.86
C LEU A 5 8.83 0.61 -11.59
N GLN A 6 10.12 0.31 -11.50
CA GLN A 6 10.97 0.60 -10.36
C GLN A 6 10.79 2.06 -9.92
N GLY A 7 10.37 2.25 -8.67
CA GLY A 7 10.20 3.58 -8.06
C GLY A 7 8.95 4.37 -8.47
N LEU A 8 8.23 3.97 -9.53
CA LEU A 8 7.02 4.65 -10.03
C LEU A 8 5.76 4.06 -9.38
N THR A 9 5.54 2.76 -9.53
CA THR A 9 4.54 2.02 -8.76
C THR A 9 5.17 1.56 -7.45
N GLN A 10 4.55 1.82 -6.29
CA GLN A 10 4.95 1.08 -5.09
C GLN A 10 4.72 -0.40 -5.38
N ASN A 11 5.79 -1.20 -5.32
CA ASN A 11 5.64 -2.65 -5.30
C ASN A 11 4.67 -2.99 -4.15
N ARG A 12 3.68 -3.86 -4.40
CA ARG A 12 2.75 -4.33 -3.37
C ARG A 12 3.50 -4.79 -2.10
N ASN A 13 4.68 -5.39 -2.30
CA ASN A 13 5.56 -5.83 -1.22
C ASN A 13 6.18 -4.63 -0.46
N GLU A 14 6.53 -3.53 -1.12
CA GLU A 14 7.05 -2.32 -0.45
C GLU A 14 6.01 -1.70 0.49
N HIS A 15 4.73 -1.71 0.10
CA HIS A 15 3.64 -1.21 0.95
C HIS A 15 3.43 -2.13 2.17
N LEU A 16 3.42 -3.45 1.98
CA LEU A 16 3.32 -4.43 3.07
C LEU A 16 4.48 -4.29 4.06
N HIS A 17 5.72 -4.25 3.56
CA HIS A 17 6.90 -4.05 4.40
C HIS A 17 6.84 -2.72 5.15
N SER A 18 6.45 -1.63 4.49
CA SER A 18 6.32 -0.31 5.14
C SER A 18 5.32 -0.34 6.30
N ARG A 19 4.23 -1.11 6.20
CA ARG A 19 3.28 -1.31 7.31
C ARG A 19 3.88 -2.11 8.47
N ILE A 20 4.58 -3.21 8.17
CA ILE A 20 5.28 -4.00 9.20
C ILE A 20 6.24 -3.10 9.97
N TRP A 21 7.03 -2.28 9.26
CA TRP A 21 8.02 -1.39 9.88
C TRP A 21 7.43 -0.17 10.60
N LYS A 22 6.18 0.21 10.32
CA LYS A 22 5.44 1.18 11.14
C LYS A 22 5.01 0.58 12.48
N MET A 23 4.70 -0.72 12.52
CA MET A 23 4.32 -1.41 13.75
C MET A 23 5.55 -1.79 14.58
N CYS A 24 6.61 -2.25 13.91
CA CYS A 24 7.88 -2.62 14.52
C CYS A 24 9.00 -1.81 13.86
N HIS A 25 9.40 -0.71 14.48
CA HIS A 25 10.43 0.17 13.92
C HIS A 25 11.76 -0.57 13.71
N LYS A 26 12.30 -0.52 12.49
CA LYS A 26 13.57 -1.19 12.11
C LYS A 26 14.77 -0.86 13.01
N HIS A 27 14.78 0.35 13.56
CA HIS A 27 15.87 0.89 14.37
C HIS A 27 15.71 0.58 15.86
N ARG A 28 14.71 -0.23 16.25
CA ARG A 28 14.52 -0.67 17.62
C ARG A 28 14.63 -2.19 17.70
N SER A 29 15.33 -2.67 18.71
CA SER A 29 15.30 -4.09 19.05
C SER A 29 13.91 -4.46 19.56
N VAL A 30 13.32 -5.47 18.94
CA VAL A 30 12.00 -5.98 19.26
C VAL A 30 12.06 -7.50 19.34
N PHE A 31 11.24 -8.09 20.21
CA PHE A 31 11.14 -9.54 20.31
C PHE A 31 10.63 -10.15 19.00
N LYS A 32 11.13 -11.33 18.63
CA LYS A 32 10.67 -12.07 17.45
C LYS A 32 9.14 -12.19 17.41
N ARG A 33 8.52 -12.47 18.55
CA ARG A 33 7.06 -12.59 18.69
C ARG A 33 6.32 -11.31 18.29
N SER A 34 6.89 -10.14 18.58
CA SER A 34 6.32 -8.85 18.17
C SER A 34 6.40 -8.65 16.65
N VAL A 35 7.50 -9.06 16.03
CA VAL A 35 7.68 -9.01 14.57
C VAL A 35 6.72 -9.99 13.88
N ASP A 36 6.58 -11.21 14.40
CA ASP A 36 5.64 -12.21 13.88
C ASP A 36 4.20 -11.67 13.94
N PHE A 37 3.80 -11.08 15.08
CA PHE A 37 2.50 -10.47 15.23
C PHE A 37 2.29 -9.31 14.25
N ALA A 38 3.22 -8.37 14.16
CA ALA A 38 3.13 -7.25 13.23
C ALA A 38 3.04 -7.71 11.77
N THR A 39 3.77 -8.76 11.41
CA THR A 39 3.76 -9.36 10.08
C THR A 39 2.40 -9.99 9.78
N ALA A 40 1.85 -10.78 10.70
CA ALA A 40 0.52 -11.37 10.57
C ALA A 40 -0.56 -10.29 10.47
N THR A 41 -0.54 -9.28 11.35
CA THR A 41 -1.50 -8.16 11.33
C THR A 41 -1.41 -7.35 10.04
N ALA A 42 -0.20 -7.05 9.56
CA ALA A 42 -0.01 -6.31 8.32
C ALA A 42 -0.53 -7.12 7.11
N THR A 43 -0.31 -8.43 7.11
CA THR A 43 -0.77 -9.36 6.05
C THR A 43 -2.29 -9.48 6.05
N CYS A 44 -2.92 -9.68 7.22
CA CYS A 44 -4.37 -9.67 7.34
C CYS A 44 -4.96 -8.33 6.88
N ASN A 45 -4.40 -7.21 7.33
CA ASN A 45 -4.84 -5.89 6.90
C ASN A 45 -4.55 -5.59 5.42
N TYR A 46 -3.63 -6.30 4.78
CA TYR A 46 -3.39 -6.20 3.34
C TYR A 46 -4.41 -7.02 2.57
N ASN A 47 -4.70 -8.23 3.04
CA ASN A 47 -5.62 -9.17 2.41
C ASN A 47 -7.11 -8.86 2.66
N VAL A 48 -7.43 -8.16 3.76
CA VAL A 48 -8.78 -7.64 4.08
C VAL A 48 -8.96 -6.20 3.58
N GLY A 49 -7.87 -5.47 3.39
CA GLY A 49 -7.84 -4.01 3.46
C GLY A 49 -8.37 -3.22 2.26
N TYR A 50 -9.02 -3.87 1.30
CA TYR A 50 -9.56 -3.25 0.09
C TYR A 50 -11.04 -3.57 -0.07
N LEU A 51 -11.80 -2.78 -0.80
CA LEU A 51 -13.19 -3.11 -1.12
C LEU A 51 -13.29 -4.50 -1.79
N GLU A 52 -12.35 -4.74 -2.71
CA GLU A 52 -12.14 -5.99 -3.45
C GLU A 52 -11.26 -6.98 -2.66
N SER A 53 -11.29 -6.95 -1.33
CA SER A 53 -10.53 -7.92 -0.54
C SER A 53 -11.04 -9.34 -0.81
N ASN A 54 -10.13 -10.25 -1.14
CA ASN A 54 -10.47 -11.65 -1.31
C ASN A 54 -11.04 -12.28 -0.03
N LEU A 55 -10.66 -11.78 1.14
CA LEU A 55 -10.94 -12.49 2.40
C LEU A 55 -12.43 -12.44 2.78
N THR A 56 -13.07 -11.28 2.66
CA THR A 56 -14.49 -11.10 2.99
C THR A 56 -15.41 -11.78 2.00
N HIS A 57 -15.05 -11.73 0.71
CA HIS A 57 -15.74 -12.50 -0.32
C HIS A 57 -15.62 -14.01 -0.07
N LEU A 58 -14.42 -14.49 0.28
CA LEU A 58 -14.15 -15.90 0.56
C LEU A 58 -14.84 -16.40 1.83
N LEU A 59 -15.07 -15.54 2.81
CA LEU A 59 -15.80 -15.84 4.05
C LEU A 59 -17.32 -15.65 3.91
N GLY A 60 -17.83 -15.21 2.76
CA GLY A 60 -19.26 -14.97 2.54
C GLY A 60 -19.86 -13.86 3.40
N ILE A 61 -19.03 -12.95 3.93
CA ILE A 61 -19.48 -11.86 4.80
C ILE A 61 -19.97 -10.72 3.93
N GLN A 62 -21.27 -10.45 3.97
CA GLN A 62 -21.84 -9.28 3.30
C GLN A 62 -21.48 -8.00 4.05
N TYR A 63 -21.05 -6.99 3.31
CA TYR A 63 -20.77 -5.67 3.90
C TYR A 63 -22.06 -4.90 4.14
N THR A 64 -22.14 -4.25 5.29
CA THR A 64 -23.13 -3.18 5.47
C THR A 64 -22.74 -1.96 4.64
N HIS A 65 -23.71 -1.11 4.29
CA HIS A 65 -23.46 0.12 3.53
C HIS A 65 -22.44 1.06 4.22
N ALA A 66 -22.40 1.07 5.55
CA ALA A 66 -21.41 1.84 6.32
C ALA A 66 -19.99 1.28 6.14
N MET A 67 -19.83 -0.05 6.13
CA MET A 67 -18.54 -0.70 5.89
C MET A 67 -18.05 -0.49 4.46
N ASP A 68 -18.94 -0.63 3.47
CA ASP A 68 -18.64 -0.38 2.05
C ASP A 68 -18.12 1.05 1.84
N LYS A 69 -18.79 2.05 2.43
CA LYS A 69 -18.35 3.45 2.40
C LYS A 69 -16.99 3.65 3.07
N TYR A 70 -16.76 3.04 4.23
CA TYR A 70 -15.48 3.13 4.94
C TYR A 70 -14.34 2.51 4.12
N LEU A 71 -14.54 1.34 3.53
CA LEU A 71 -13.55 0.64 2.72
C LEU A 71 -13.21 1.42 1.44
N LYS A 72 -14.22 1.96 0.73
CA LYS A 72 -14.00 2.86 -0.41
C LYS A 72 -13.16 4.08 -0.03
N HIS A 73 -13.47 4.71 1.11
CA HIS A 73 -12.70 5.84 1.60
C HIS A 73 -11.25 5.42 1.92
N LYS A 74 -11.06 4.31 2.63
CA LYS A 74 -9.75 3.76 2.96
C LYS A 74 -8.91 3.47 1.71
N ASP A 75 -9.52 2.90 0.66
CA ASP A 75 -8.86 2.64 -0.63
C ASP A 75 -8.37 3.92 -1.29
N THR A 76 -9.23 4.94 -1.35
CA THR A 76 -8.83 6.24 -1.92
C THR A 76 -7.69 6.91 -1.14
N CYS A 77 -7.69 6.79 0.19
CA CYS A 77 -6.63 7.31 1.05
C CYS A 77 -5.32 6.53 0.90
N LEU A 78 -5.37 5.21 0.71
CA LEU A 78 -4.18 4.39 0.49
C LEU A 78 -3.54 4.66 -0.87
N ASP A 79 -4.33 4.95 -1.90
CA ASP A 79 -3.84 5.28 -3.24
C ASP A 79 -3.33 6.72 -3.37
N ALA A 80 -3.80 7.65 -2.54
CA ALA A 80 -3.47 9.07 -2.64
C ALA A 80 -1.95 9.37 -2.62
N PRO A 81 -1.13 8.76 -1.73
CA PRO A 81 0.32 8.94 -1.74
C PRO A 81 0.97 8.45 -3.04
N ILE A 82 0.48 7.32 -3.58
CA ILE A 82 1.00 6.72 -4.82
C ILE A 82 0.65 7.63 -6.00
N LYS A 83 -0.62 8.04 -6.13
CA LYS A 83 -1.07 8.98 -7.16
C LYS A 83 -0.29 10.28 -7.10
N ARG A 84 -0.01 10.80 -5.89
CA ARG A 84 0.81 12.00 -5.68
C ARG A 84 2.26 11.79 -6.12
N LYS A 85 2.87 10.65 -5.78
CA LYS A 85 4.26 10.32 -6.16
C LYS A 85 4.39 10.16 -7.68
N MET A 86 3.47 9.45 -8.31
CA MET A 86 3.37 9.28 -9.77
C MET A 86 3.24 10.63 -10.47
N ARG A 87 2.36 11.51 -9.97
CA ARG A 87 2.19 12.86 -10.52
C ARG A 87 3.50 13.65 -10.46
N LYS A 88 4.18 13.63 -9.31
CA LYS A 88 5.49 14.32 -9.15
C LYS A 88 6.56 13.75 -10.08
N ALA A 89 6.63 12.43 -10.23
CA ALA A 89 7.59 11.78 -11.12
C ALA A 89 7.33 12.16 -12.59
N ARG A 90 6.07 12.22 -13.01
CA ARG A 90 5.68 12.65 -14.36
C ARG A 90 6.08 14.10 -14.62
N VAL A 91 5.72 15.02 -13.72
CA VAL A 91 6.08 16.44 -13.82
C VAL A 91 7.60 16.63 -13.87
N ARG A 92 8.35 15.88 -13.06
CA ARG A 92 9.82 15.92 -13.08
C ARG A 92 10.39 15.51 -14.45
N LYS A 93 9.85 14.44 -15.03
CA LYS A 93 10.29 13.95 -16.35
C LYS A 93 9.98 14.95 -17.47
N GLU A 94 8.84 15.62 -17.39
CA GLU A 94 8.46 16.70 -18.33
C GLU A 94 9.39 17.91 -18.19
N LEU A 95 9.80 18.27 -16.97
CA LEU A 95 10.77 19.34 -16.72
C LEU A 95 12.19 18.98 -17.20
N GLU A 96 12.64 17.74 -16.99
CA GLU A 96 13.95 17.26 -17.48
C GLU A 96 14.01 17.29 -19.02
N TYR A 97 12.93 16.90 -19.70
CA TYR A 97 12.82 17.02 -21.16
C TYR A 97 12.85 18.49 -21.63
N ALA A 98 12.08 19.36 -20.98
CA ALA A 98 12.05 20.79 -21.31
C ALA A 98 13.39 21.49 -21.03
N ALA A 99 14.18 21.00 -20.07
CA ALA A 99 15.50 21.51 -19.73
C ALA A 99 16.62 21.01 -20.66
N GLY A 100 16.32 20.13 -21.62
CA GLY A 100 17.32 19.56 -22.54
C GLY A 100 18.29 18.58 -21.88
N ALA A 101 17.96 18.08 -20.69
CA ALA A 101 18.73 17.04 -20.02
C ALA A 101 18.35 15.68 -20.62
N PHE A 102 19.09 15.25 -21.64
CA PHE A 102 19.03 13.91 -22.23
C PHE A 102 20.25 13.10 -21.80
#